data_AF-A0A522YI37-F1
#
_entry.id   AF-A0A522YI37-F1
#
_cell.length_a   1.000
_cell.length_b   1.000
_cell.length_c   1.000
_cell.angle_alpha   90.00
_cell.angle_beta   90.00
_cell.angle_gamma   90.00
#
_symmetry.space_group_name_H-M   'P 1'
#
loop_
_entity.id
_entity.type
_entity.pdbx_description
1 polymer ?
#
loop_
_entity_poly.entity_id
_entity_poly.type
_entity_poly.pdbx_seq_one_letter_code
_entity_poly.pdbx_strand_id
1 'polypeptide(L)'
;MDWRTLLCKEVIRMPKVEELEVVRIYRFAGDSKIKAFVDVDISGFVVKGLRIMEGKNGLFLGMPQEKAKDGKWYSVVYPTTKEAKKQLSDLVIAAYNENS
;
A
#
# COMPACT_ATOMS: atom_id res chain seq x y z
N MET A 1 40.97 -23.55 13.71
CA MET A 1 40.63 -22.17 13.29
C MET A 1 39.16 -22.13 12.90
N ASP A 2 38.36 -21.40 13.68
CA ASP A 2 36.91 -21.23 13.57
C ASP A 2 36.51 -20.52 12.26
N TRP A 3 35.65 -21.17 11.47
CA TRP A 3 35.13 -20.67 10.19
C TRP A 3 33.76 -19.98 10.33
N ARG A 4 33.45 -19.48 11.54
CA ARG A 4 32.17 -18.88 11.93
C ARG A 4 31.94 -17.42 11.47
N THR A 5 32.80 -16.85 10.63
CA THR A 5 32.80 -15.40 10.38
C THR A 5 32.72 -14.99 8.90
N LEU A 6 32.07 -15.78 8.05
CA LEU A 6 31.68 -15.29 6.72
C LEU A 6 30.15 -15.12 6.65
N LEU A 7 29.70 -14.21 7.51
CA LEU A 7 28.52 -13.40 7.30
C LEU A 7 28.76 -12.51 6.08
N CYS A 8 28.30 -12.95 4.92
CA CYS A 8 27.56 -12.07 4.04
C CYS A 8 26.63 -12.94 3.19
N LYS A 9 25.40 -13.09 3.69
CA LYS A 9 24.29 -13.65 2.93
C LYS A 9 24.13 -12.81 1.67
N GLU A 10 24.59 -13.36 0.56
CA GLU A 10 24.22 -12.94 -0.78
C GLU A 10 22.72 -13.24 -0.95
N VAL A 11 21.87 -12.34 -0.46
CA VAL A 11 20.44 -12.28 -0.76
C VAL A 11 20.15 -10.88 -1.25
N ILE A 12 20.75 -10.54 -2.39
CA ILE A 12 20.29 -9.43 -3.22
C ILE A 12 19.64 -10.06 -4.45
N ARG A 13 18.59 -10.84 -4.21
CA ARG A 13 17.64 -11.23 -5.24
C ARG A 13 16.31 -10.60 -4.88
N MET A 14 16.21 -9.29 -5.12
CA MET A 14 14.92 -8.61 -5.26
C MET A 14 14.69 -8.23 -6.72
N PRO A 15 14.31 -9.18 -7.60
CA PRO A 15 13.60 -8.83 -8.81
C PRO A 15 12.12 -9.19 -8.63
N LYS A 16 11.32 -8.17 -8.31
CA LYS A 16 9.97 -7.94 -8.82
C LYS A 16 9.45 -6.66 -8.17
N VAL A 17 10.00 -5.53 -8.59
CA VAL A 17 9.22 -4.29 -8.57
C VAL A 17 8.28 -4.43 -9.76
N GLU A 18 7.05 -4.88 -9.49
CA GLU A 18 5.94 -4.26 -10.18
C GLU A 18 6.09 -2.77 -9.82
N GLU A 19 6.26 -1.92 -10.82
CA GLU A 19 6.57 -0.49 -10.64
C GLU A 19 5.39 0.13 -9.89
N LEU A 20 5.54 0.33 -8.58
CA LEU A 20 4.51 0.80 -7.67
C LEU A 20 4.95 2.16 -7.14
N GLU A 21 4.32 3.21 -7.65
CA GLU A 21 4.68 4.58 -7.31
C GLU A 21 3.49 5.30 -6.71
N VAL A 22 3.70 6.01 -5.59
CA VAL A 22 2.66 6.87 -5.03
C VAL A 22 2.65 8.16 -5.84
N VAL A 23 1.57 8.37 -6.58
CA VAL A 23 1.43 9.57 -7.43
C VAL A 23 1.02 10.75 -6.56
N ARG A 24 0.00 10.56 -5.71
CA ARG A 24 -0.57 11.62 -4.89
C ARG A 24 -1.13 11.09 -3.58
N ILE A 25 -0.99 11.89 -2.53
CA ILE A 25 -1.59 11.67 -1.23
C ILE A 25 -2.41 12.92 -0.90
N TYR A 26 -3.71 12.74 -0.69
CA TYR A 26 -4.61 13.78 -0.23
C TYR A 26 -4.99 13.52 1.23
N ARG A 27 -4.45 14.31 2.15
CA ARG A 27 -4.74 14.16 3.58
C ARG A 27 -6.02 14.89 3.98
N PHE A 28 -6.72 14.33 4.95
CA PHE A 28 -7.83 14.99 5.64
C PHE A 28 -7.40 15.37 7.04
N ALA A 29 -7.48 16.66 7.35
CA ALA A 29 -7.39 17.15 8.72
C ALA A 29 -8.77 16.99 9.38
N GLY A 30 -9.02 15.84 10.01
CA GLY A 30 -10.25 15.61 10.76
C GLY A 30 -10.23 14.30 11.54
N ASP A 31 -11.12 14.18 12.52
CA ASP A 31 -11.30 12.99 13.37
C ASP A 31 -12.06 11.85 12.66
N SER A 32 -11.98 11.81 11.34
CA SER A 32 -12.62 10.79 10.53
C SER A 32 -11.79 9.52 10.51
N LYS A 33 -12.47 8.37 10.39
CA LYS A 33 -11.80 7.07 10.22
C LYS A 33 -10.88 7.03 8.99
N ILE A 34 -11.14 7.87 8.00
CA ILE A 34 -10.31 8.03 6.79
C ILE A 34 -9.36 9.20 7.03
N LYS A 35 -8.06 8.93 6.99
CA LYS A 35 -6.99 9.93 7.16
C LYS A 35 -6.50 10.51 5.84
N ALA A 36 -6.48 9.72 4.77
CA ALA A 36 -6.08 10.19 3.46
C ALA A 36 -6.70 9.39 2.31
N PHE A 37 -6.82 10.03 1.14
CA PHE A 37 -6.92 9.35 -0.14
C PHE A 37 -5.53 9.25 -0.76
N VAL A 38 -5.28 8.14 -1.45
CA VAL A 38 -4.03 7.89 -2.15
C VAL A 38 -4.34 7.43 -3.56
N ASP A 39 -3.56 7.95 -4.49
CA ASP A 39 -3.51 7.48 -5.87
C ASP A 39 -2.16 6.81 -6.09
N VAL A 40 -2.18 5.56 -6.56
CA VAL A 40 -0.98 4.75 -6.79
C VAL A 40 -0.91 4.38 -8.26
N ASP A 41 0.25 4.54 -8.87
CA ASP A 41 0.56 3.98 -10.19
C ASP A 41 1.09 2.56 -10.03
N ILE A 42 0.58 1.67 -10.87
CA ILE A 42 0.97 0.27 -10.95
C ILE A 42 1.37 -0.02 -12.40
N SER A 43 2.66 0.01 -12.71
CA SER A 43 3.22 -0.29 -14.04
C SER A 43 2.52 0.48 -15.18
N GLY A 44 2.23 1.77 -14.95
CA GLY A 44 1.55 2.65 -15.90
C GLY A 44 0.03 2.71 -15.77
N PHE A 45 -0.55 2.05 -14.75
CA PHE A 45 -1.97 2.15 -14.43
C PHE A 45 -2.19 2.89 -13.11
N VAL A 46 -2.83 4.06 -13.18
CA VAL A 46 -3.19 4.82 -11.98
C VAL A 46 -4.47 4.26 -11.35
N VAL A 47 -4.31 3.63 -10.19
CA VAL A 47 -5.41 3.20 -9.32
C VAL A 47 -5.77 4.34 -8.38
N LYS A 48 -6.96 4.91 -8.59
CA LYS A 48 -7.52 5.96 -7.74
C LYS A 48 -8.44 5.39 -6.66
N GLY A 49 -8.56 6.13 -5.57
CA GLY A 49 -9.55 5.83 -4.53
C GLY A 49 -9.08 4.83 -3.48
N LEU A 50 -7.77 4.62 -3.34
CA LEU A 50 -7.22 3.99 -2.15
C LEU A 50 -7.41 4.92 -0.96
N ARG A 51 -7.71 4.35 0.21
CA ARG A 51 -8.05 5.11 1.42
C ARG A 51 -7.14 4.67 2.56
N ILE A 52 -6.37 5.58 3.14
CA ILE A 52 -5.70 5.31 4.41
C ILE A 52 -6.71 5.54 5.52
N MET A 53 -6.90 4.53 6.35
CA MET A 53 -7.80 4.59 7.49
C MET A 53 -7.04 4.30 8.77
N GLU A 54 -7.54 4.83 9.88
CA GLU A 54 -7.01 4.58 11.22
C GLU A 54 -7.93 3.62 11.96
N GLY A 55 -7.36 2.49 12.37
CA GLY A 55 -8.05 1.46 13.12
C GLY A 55 -7.50 1.35 14.54
N LYS A 56 -8.06 0.44 15.32
CA LYS A 56 -7.60 0.18 16.69
C LYS A 56 -6.13 -0.28 16.77
N ASN A 57 -5.61 -0.87 15.69
CA ASN A 57 -4.24 -1.38 15.58
C ASN A 57 -3.32 -0.47 14.73
N GLY A 58 -3.72 0.79 14.49
CA GLY A 58 -2.93 1.75 13.70
C GLY A 58 -3.48 1.99 12.29
N LEU A 59 -2.65 2.60 11.45
CA LEU A 59 -2.96 2.98 10.07
C LEU A 59 -3.03 1.75 9.17
N PHE A 60 -4.03 1.69 8.29
CA PHE A 60 -4.20 0.61 7.32
C PHE A 60 -4.69 1.13 5.97
N LEU A 61 -4.33 0.41 4.92
CA LEU A 61 -4.77 0.71 3.56
C LEU A 61 -6.09 0.00 3.25
N GLY A 62 -7.12 0.79 2.99
CA GLY A 62 -8.40 0.38 2.44
C GLY A 62 -8.37 0.39 0.91
N MET A 63 -8.76 -0.73 0.31
CA MET A 63 -8.87 -0.88 -1.14
C MET A 63 -10.01 -0.03 -1.71
N PRO A 64 -9.92 0.40 -2.98
CA PRO A 64 -10.99 1.12 -3.64
C PRO A 64 -12.22 0.22 -3.76
N GLN A 65 -13.36 0.72 -3.27
CA GLN A 65 -14.65 0.05 -3.37
C GLN A 65 -15.61 0.96 -4.14
N GLU A 66 -16.29 0.38 -5.12
CA GLU A 66 -17.32 1.07 -5.89
C GLU A 66 -18.68 0.48 -5.56
N LYS A 67 -19.68 1.36 -5.45
CA LYS A 67 -21.06 0.97 -5.19
C LYS A 67 -21.75 0.72 -6.53
N ALA A 68 -22.18 -0.52 -6.76
CA ALA A 68 -22.96 -0.87 -7.93
C ALA A 68 -24.39 -0.29 -7.86
N LYS A 69 -25.07 -0.26 -9.01
CA LYS A 69 -26.48 0.15 -9.13
C LYS A 69 -27.43 -0.70 -8.26
N ASP A 70 -27.06 -1.95 -7.99
CA ASP A 70 -27.77 -2.88 -7.08
C ASP A 70 -27.62 -2.51 -5.58
N GLY A 71 -26.82 -1.50 -5.25
CA GLY A 71 -26.55 -1.08 -3.88
C GLY A 71 -25.46 -1.88 -3.15
N LYS A 72 -24.94 -2.94 -3.78
CA LYS A 72 -23.80 -3.74 -3.27
C LYS A 72 -22.46 -3.04 -3.55
N TRP A 73 -21.51 -3.23 -2.63
CA TRP A 73 -20.14 -2.75 -2.74
C TRP A 73 -19.25 -3.82 -3.36
N TYR A 74 -18.52 -3.46 -4.40
CA TYR A 74 -17.55 -4.32 -5.05
C TYR A 74 -16.17 -3.70 -4.93
N SER A 75 -15.18 -4.52 -4.56
CA SER A 75 -13.78 -4.11 -4.59
C SER A 75 -13.34 -4.01 -6.05
N VAL A 76 -12.90 -2.83 -6.47
CA VAL A 76 -12.48 -2.58 -7.85
C VAL A 76 -11.10 -3.19 -8.09
N VAL A 77 -10.24 -3.14 -7.08
CA VAL A 77 -8.88 -3.67 -7.15
C VAL A 77 -8.66 -4.60 -5.98
N TYR A 78 -8.18 -5.80 -6.28
CA TYR A 78 -7.74 -6.78 -5.31
C TYR A 78 -6.33 -7.27 -5.68
N PRO A 79 -5.38 -7.28 -4.74
CA PRO A 79 -4.07 -7.86 -4.97
C PRO A 79 -4.22 -9.38 -5.09
N THR A 80 -3.62 -9.95 -6.13
CA THR A 80 -3.65 -11.39 -6.41
C THR A 80 -2.90 -12.19 -5.34
N THR A 81 -1.89 -11.60 -4.71
CA THR A 81 -1.07 -12.24 -3.67
C THR A 81 -1.09 -11.45 -2.35
N LYS A 82 -0.93 -12.17 -1.23
CA LYS A 82 -0.82 -11.55 0.11
C LYS A 82 0.44 -10.70 0.24
N GLU A 83 1.53 -11.09 -0.43
CA GLU A 83 2.77 -10.32 -0.46
C GLU A 83 2.58 -8.97 -1.15
N ALA A 84 1.96 -8.94 -2.34
CA ALA A 84 1.66 -7.68 -3.04
C ALA A 84 0.79 -6.76 -2.19
N LYS A 85 -0.22 -7.32 -1.48
CA LYS A 85 -1.03 -6.55 -0.54
C LYS A 85 -0.18 -5.90 0.54
N LYS A 86 0.73 -6.67 1.14
CA LYS A 86 1.59 -6.20 2.23
C LYS A 86 2.55 -5.12 1.72
N GLN A 87 3.20 -5.35 0.58
CA GLN A 87 4.12 -4.40 -0.05
C GLN A 87 3.42 -3.08 -0.38
N LEU A 88 2.24 -3.13 -1.02
CA LEU A 88 1.46 -1.94 -1.33
C LEU A 88 1.04 -1.18 -0.06
N SER A 89 0.59 -1.91 0.97
CA SER A 89 0.18 -1.29 2.23
C SER A 89 1.36 -0.60 2.92
N ASP A 90 2.51 -1.27 2.99
CA ASP A 90 3.72 -0.76 3.62
C ASP A 90 4.26 0.47 2.88
N LEU A 91 4.34 0.40 1.55
CA LEU A 91 4.80 1.50 0.70
C LEU A 91 3.91 2.75 0.85
N VAL A 92 2.59 2.57 0.81
CA VAL A 92 1.65 3.69 0.94
C VAL A 92 1.69 4.31 2.35
N ILE A 93 1.78 3.48 3.39
CA ILE A 93 1.88 3.97 4.77
C ILE A 93 3.21 4.69 5.00
N ALA A 94 4.32 4.14 4.46
CA ALA A 94 5.63 4.77 4.53
C ALA A 94 5.62 6.15 3.84
N ALA A 95 5.09 6.23 2.62
CA ALA A 95 4.96 7.50 1.89
C ALA A 95 4.06 8.51 2.62
N TYR A 96 2.99 8.03 3.27
CA TYR A 96 2.12 8.87 4.09
C TYR A 96 2.84 9.44 5.31
N ASN A 97 3.68 8.65 5.98
CA ASN A 97 4.46 9.08 7.14
C ASN A 97 5.63 9.98 6.76
N GLU A 98 6.30 9.72 5.63
CA GLU A 98 7.43 10.53 5.15
C GLU A 98 6.98 11.95 4.77
N ASN A 99 5.82 12.05 4.15
CA ASN A 99 5.32 13.33 3.68
C ASN A 99 4.64 14.13 4.84
N SER A 100 4.73 13.66 6.10
CA SER A 100 3.96 14.17 7.25
C SER A 100 4.39 15.56 7.72
#